data_AF-A0AAU6E7K0-F1
#
_entry.id   AF-A0AAU6E7K0-F1
#
_cell.length_a   1.000
_cell.length_b   1.000
_cell.length_c   1.000
_cell.angle_alpha   90.00
_cell.angle_beta   90.00
_cell.angle_gamma   90.00
#
_symmetry.space_group_name_H-M   'P 1'
#
loop_
_entity.id
_entity.type
_entity.pdbx_description
1 polymer ?
#
loop_
_entity_poly.entity_id
_entity_poly.type
_entity_poly.pdbx_seq_one_letter_code
_entity_poly.pdbx_strand_id
1 'polypeptide(L)'
;MDQLPLEGMPRRLYACTPSRLNNWLDCPRRYRFTYLDRPAPQKGPPWAHNSVGASVHNALAAWWREPHERRTPELAGSLLAKGWINEGFRDAEQSRTWRDRATEMVSGYVASLDPSAEPVGVERTVATRTSVLALSGRVDRLDRRGEELVVVDYKTGRRPLTTDDARSSLALAVYAIASSRMMHRPCHRVELHHLPTASIVEWEHTDESLARHLGNAEEIAVEASEADERYKGWSATTRPRGAAPAKARGGDRTPPAVPPEIDAAFPPRTGPLCSWCDFRRHCPEGQAAGDEREPWAALAD
;
A
#
# COMPACT_ATOMS: atom_id res chain seq x y z
N MET A 1 -33.41 7.34 12.03
CA MET A 1 -33.24 8.06 13.29
C MET A 1 -31.87 8.72 13.22
N ASP A 2 -31.81 9.99 12.82
CA ASP A 2 -30.61 10.80 13.00
C ASP A 2 -30.49 11.06 14.50
N GLN A 3 -29.56 10.37 15.16
CA GLN A 3 -29.19 10.75 16.51
C GLN A 3 -28.47 12.09 16.42
N LEU A 4 -29.05 13.12 17.04
CA LEU A 4 -28.38 14.41 17.20
C LEU A 4 -27.03 14.17 17.90
N PRO A 5 -25.92 14.71 17.37
CA PRO A 5 -24.63 14.58 18.02
C PRO A 5 -24.71 15.23 19.40
N LEU A 6 -24.37 14.47 20.44
CA LEU A 6 -24.26 14.97 21.81
C LEU A 6 -23.14 16.02 21.86
N GLU A 7 -23.47 17.21 22.35
CA GLU A 7 -22.55 18.33 22.48
C GLU A 7 -21.35 17.91 23.35
N GLY A 8 -20.13 18.08 22.84
CA GLY A 8 -18.90 17.62 23.49
C GLY A 8 -18.46 16.18 23.17
N MET A 9 -19.13 15.45 22.26
CA MET A 9 -18.62 14.15 21.82
C MET A 9 -17.28 14.30 21.07
N PRO A 10 -16.28 13.46 21.40
CA PRO A 10 -15.00 13.47 20.69
C PRO A 10 -15.22 13.11 19.21
N ARG A 11 -14.46 13.78 18.34
CA ARG A 11 -14.43 13.46 16.91
C ARG A 11 -14.11 11.97 16.73
N ARG A 12 -14.82 11.31 15.82
CA ARG A 12 -14.55 9.91 15.48
C ARG A 12 -13.13 9.81 14.91
N LEU A 13 -12.35 8.83 15.39
CA LEU A 13 -11.02 8.56 14.85
C LEU A 13 -11.10 8.26 13.36
N TYR A 14 -10.18 8.87 12.60
CA TYR A 14 -10.04 8.59 11.18
C TYR A 14 -9.39 7.23 10.97
N ALA A 15 -10.17 6.25 10.50
CA ALA A 15 -9.71 4.90 10.25
C ALA A 15 -8.99 4.83 8.89
N CYS A 16 -7.70 4.50 8.90
CA CYS A 16 -6.87 4.51 7.69
C CYS A 16 -5.76 3.45 7.72
N THR A 17 -5.12 3.28 6.56
CA THR A 17 -3.88 2.51 6.39
C THR A 17 -2.76 3.47 5.97
N PRO A 18 -1.48 3.12 6.15
CA PRO A 18 -0.39 3.95 5.62
C PRO A 18 -0.52 4.21 4.12
N SER A 19 -0.94 3.20 3.34
CA SER A 19 -1.19 3.37 1.90
C SER A 19 -2.32 4.36 1.60
N ARG A 20 -3.34 4.48 2.48
CA ARG A 20 -4.41 5.47 2.32
C ARG A 20 -3.91 6.89 2.57
N LEU A 21 -3.04 7.08 3.56
CA LEU A 21 -2.37 8.37 3.81
C LEU A 21 -1.42 8.74 2.66
N ASN A 22 -0.60 7.79 2.20
CA ASN A 22 0.28 8.00 1.05
C ASN A 22 -0.52 8.34 -0.22
N ASN A 23 -1.68 7.72 -0.48
CA ASN A 23 -2.52 8.10 -1.62
C ASN A 23 -3.03 9.55 -1.54
N TRP A 24 -3.32 10.05 -0.33
CA TRP A 24 -3.66 11.46 -0.14
C TRP A 24 -2.47 12.37 -0.46
N LEU A 25 -1.29 12.03 0.06
CA LEU A 25 -0.04 12.75 -0.21
C LEU A 25 0.34 12.73 -1.69
N ASP A 26 0.22 11.60 -2.35
CA ASP A 26 0.54 11.44 -3.76
C ASP A 26 -0.39 12.31 -4.61
N CYS A 27 -1.71 12.18 -4.42
CA CYS A 27 -2.70 12.96 -5.16
C CYS A 27 -4.10 12.85 -4.53
N PRO A 28 -4.64 13.92 -3.93
CA PRO A 28 -6.01 13.95 -3.39
C PRO A 28 -7.09 13.52 -4.40
N ARG A 29 -6.92 13.85 -5.68
CA ARG A 29 -7.83 13.40 -6.75
C ARG A 29 -7.83 11.88 -6.94
N ARG A 30 -6.64 11.26 -6.98
CA ARG A 30 -6.49 9.79 -7.02
C ARG A 30 -7.08 9.16 -5.78
N TYR A 31 -6.84 9.76 -4.61
CA TYR A 31 -7.42 9.32 -3.35
C TYR A 31 -8.96 9.29 -3.42
N ARG A 32 -9.60 10.36 -3.91
CA ARG A 32 -11.07 10.40 -4.07
C ARG A 32 -11.58 9.28 -4.96
N PHE A 33 -10.98 9.11 -6.14
CA PHE A 33 -11.33 8.06 -7.09
C PHE A 33 -11.17 6.65 -6.50
N THR A 34 -10.15 6.47 -5.66
CA THR A 34 -9.87 5.18 -5.01
C THR A 34 -10.87 4.87 -3.89
N TYR A 35 -11.12 5.84 -3.01
CA TYR A 35 -11.75 5.57 -1.71
C TYR A 35 -13.19 6.08 -1.60
N LEU A 36 -13.59 7.12 -2.33
CA LEU A 36 -14.85 7.83 -2.09
C LEU A 36 -15.88 7.70 -3.22
N ASP A 37 -15.47 7.78 -4.49
CA ASP A 37 -16.41 7.80 -5.61
C ASP A 37 -17.20 6.49 -5.71
N ARG A 38 -18.52 6.57 -5.79
CA ARG A 38 -19.42 5.41 -5.89
C ARG A 38 -20.53 5.70 -6.92
N PRO A 39 -20.62 4.92 -8.02
CA PRO A 39 -19.71 3.84 -8.43
C PRO A 39 -18.28 4.34 -8.65
N ALA A 40 -17.30 3.49 -8.37
CA ALA A 40 -15.90 3.86 -8.55
C ALA A 40 -15.60 4.05 -10.05
N PRO A 41 -14.83 5.09 -10.44
CA PRO A 41 -14.35 5.21 -11.80
C PRO A 41 -13.61 3.94 -12.18
N GLN A 42 -13.76 3.53 -13.43
CA GLN A 42 -13.09 2.34 -13.90
C GLN A 42 -11.56 2.60 -13.79
N LYS A 43 -10.78 1.61 -13.37
CA LYS A 43 -9.32 1.66 -13.40
C LYS A 43 -8.76 1.28 -14.77
N GLY A 44 -7.58 1.79 -15.09
CA GLY A 44 -6.76 1.30 -16.19
C GLY A 44 -6.46 -0.19 -16.06
N PRO A 45 -5.88 -0.80 -17.11
CA PRO A 45 -5.42 -2.18 -17.05
C PRO A 45 -4.46 -2.41 -15.85
N PRO A 46 -4.40 -3.64 -15.32
CA PRO A 46 -3.48 -3.97 -14.24
C PRO A 46 -2.03 -3.77 -14.68
N TRP A 47 -1.18 -3.25 -13.80
CA TRP A 47 0.23 -3.06 -14.10
C TRP A 47 1.05 -4.33 -13.83
N ALA A 48 1.90 -4.74 -14.78
CA ALA A 48 2.69 -5.97 -14.67
C ALA A 48 3.61 -5.98 -13.45
N HIS A 49 4.23 -4.85 -13.11
CA HIS A 49 5.10 -4.74 -11.93
C HIS A 49 4.37 -4.98 -10.61
N ASN A 50 3.07 -4.66 -10.53
CA ASN A 50 2.25 -5.00 -9.36
C ASN A 50 1.99 -6.51 -9.28
N SER A 51 1.76 -7.17 -10.42
CA SER A 51 1.64 -8.64 -10.50
C SER A 51 2.92 -9.34 -10.05
N VAL A 52 4.10 -8.84 -10.48
CA VAL A 52 5.41 -9.33 -10.02
C VAL A 52 5.55 -9.16 -8.52
N GLY A 53 5.35 -7.94 -8.01
CA GLY A 53 5.46 -7.64 -6.57
C GLY A 53 4.54 -8.52 -5.72
N ALA A 54 3.25 -8.59 -6.07
CA ALA A 54 2.29 -9.42 -5.34
C ALA A 54 2.66 -10.92 -5.36
N SER A 55 3.11 -11.45 -6.50
CA SER A 55 3.55 -12.85 -6.60
C SER A 55 4.74 -13.11 -5.68
N VAL A 56 5.71 -12.21 -5.65
CA VAL A 56 6.91 -12.29 -4.80
C VAL A 56 6.56 -12.24 -3.31
N HIS A 57 5.75 -11.26 -2.86
CA HIS A 57 5.34 -11.18 -1.45
C HIS A 57 4.57 -12.44 -1.02
N ASN A 58 3.64 -12.91 -1.86
CA ASN A 58 2.87 -14.12 -1.58
C ASN A 58 3.77 -15.36 -1.45
N ALA A 59 4.77 -15.50 -2.31
CA ALA A 59 5.71 -16.62 -2.28
C ALA A 59 6.59 -16.60 -1.01
N LEU A 60 7.15 -15.44 -0.66
CA LEU A 60 7.95 -15.27 0.57
C LEU A 60 7.10 -15.51 1.82
N ALA A 61 5.88 -15.00 1.84
CA ALA A 61 4.97 -15.22 2.95
C ALA A 61 4.59 -16.70 3.10
N ALA A 62 4.35 -17.40 1.99
CA ALA A 62 4.08 -18.83 2.00
C ALA A 62 5.32 -19.63 2.45
N TRP A 63 6.51 -19.27 2.01
CA TRP A 63 7.75 -19.94 2.39
C TRP A 63 8.00 -19.88 3.89
N TRP A 64 7.84 -18.72 4.52
CA TRP A 64 8.00 -18.60 5.97
C TRP A 64 6.92 -19.38 6.76
N ARG A 65 5.74 -19.63 6.19
CA ARG A 65 4.70 -20.42 6.85
C ARG A 65 4.95 -21.93 6.79
N GLU A 66 5.89 -22.38 5.96
CA GLU A 66 6.26 -23.79 5.91
C GLU A 66 7.07 -24.19 7.14
N PRO A 67 7.00 -25.47 7.57
CA PRO A 67 7.91 -26.00 8.59
C PRO A 67 9.37 -25.78 8.18
N HIS A 68 10.24 -25.50 9.16
CA HIS A 68 11.62 -25.09 8.91
C HIS A 68 12.38 -26.08 8.00
N GLU A 69 12.12 -27.38 8.12
CA GLU A 69 12.76 -28.46 7.34
C GLU A 69 12.43 -28.38 5.85
N ARG A 70 11.32 -27.73 5.50
CA ARG A 70 10.83 -27.57 4.13
C ARG A 70 11.22 -26.23 3.52
N ARG A 71 11.77 -25.29 4.30
CA ARG A 71 12.14 -23.94 3.86
C ARG A 71 13.42 -23.97 3.02
N THR A 72 13.33 -24.49 1.79
CA THR A 72 14.43 -24.53 0.83
C THR A 72 14.25 -23.50 -0.29
N PRO A 73 15.33 -23.09 -0.98
CA PRO A 73 15.24 -22.26 -2.18
C PRO A 73 14.34 -22.85 -3.27
N GLU A 74 14.41 -24.16 -3.49
CA GLU A 74 13.61 -24.86 -4.51
C GLU A 74 12.10 -24.77 -4.20
N LEU A 75 11.73 -24.85 -2.92
CA LEU A 75 10.35 -24.65 -2.51
C LEU A 75 9.91 -23.21 -2.74
N ALA A 76 10.75 -22.22 -2.43
CA ALA A 76 10.42 -20.81 -2.65
C ALA A 76 10.13 -20.51 -4.13
N GLY A 77 10.99 -21.00 -5.03
CA GLY A 77 10.77 -20.89 -6.47
C GLY A 77 9.49 -21.61 -6.93
N SER A 78 9.21 -22.80 -6.38
CA SER A 78 7.98 -23.53 -6.65
C SER A 78 6.71 -22.80 -6.18
N LEU A 79 6.76 -22.15 -5.02
CA LEU A 79 5.65 -21.36 -4.48
C LEU A 79 5.39 -20.13 -5.35
N LEU A 80 6.44 -19.45 -5.82
CA LEU A 80 6.29 -18.34 -6.74
C LEU A 80 5.66 -18.78 -8.07
N ALA A 81 6.19 -19.83 -8.69
CA ALA A 81 5.70 -20.31 -9.97
C ALA A 81 4.21 -20.72 -9.90
N LYS A 82 3.78 -21.32 -8.78
CA LYS A 82 2.37 -21.69 -8.51
C LYS A 82 1.48 -20.47 -8.24
N GLY A 83 2.01 -19.46 -7.56
CA GLY A 83 1.30 -18.23 -7.20
C GLY A 83 1.36 -17.11 -8.24
N TRP A 84 1.92 -17.37 -9.42
CA TRP A 84 2.20 -16.34 -10.42
C TRP A 84 0.93 -15.69 -10.98
N ILE A 85 0.88 -14.36 -10.93
CA ILE A 85 -0.19 -13.54 -11.50
C ILE A 85 0.19 -13.14 -12.92
N ASN A 86 -0.64 -13.48 -13.91
CA ASN A 86 -0.37 -13.27 -15.34
C ASN A 86 -0.93 -11.93 -15.89
N GLU A 87 -1.32 -11.00 -15.02
CA GLU A 87 -2.00 -9.77 -15.40
C GLU A 87 -1.02 -8.63 -15.72
N GLY A 88 -1.36 -7.81 -16.73
CA GLY A 88 -0.63 -6.59 -17.07
C GLY A 88 0.58 -6.76 -17.98
N PHE A 89 0.98 -7.99 -18.28
CA PHE A 89 2.06 -8.28 -19.22
C PHE A 89 1.62 -8.03 -20.67
N ARG A 90 2.59 -7.72 -21.54
CA ARG A 90 2.39 -7.53 -22.98
C ARG A 90 1.78 -8.78 -23.62
N ASP A 91 2.33 -9.93 -23.26
CA ASP A 91 1.98 -11.23 -23.82
C ASP A 91 2.38 -12.36 -22.83
N ALA A 92 2.00 -13.59 -23.18
CA ALA A 92 2.30 -14.76 -22.36
C ALA A 92 3.80 -15.10 -22.32
N GLU A 93 4.58 -14.65 -23.31
CA GLU A 93 6.03 -14.87 -23.34
C GLU A 93 6.74 -13.99 -22.31
N GLN A 94 6.45 -12.69 -22.30
CA GLN A 94 6.95 -11.76 -21.30
C GLN A 94 6.55 -12.19 -19.88
N SER A 95 5.30 -12.66 -19.69
CA SER A 95 4.86 -13.21 -18.40
C SER A 95 5.73 -14.40 -17.96
N ARG A 96 6.02 -15.35 -18.86
CA ARG A 96 6.89 -16.50 -18.56
C ARG A 96 8.32 -16.05 -18.21
N THR A 97 8.92 -15.17 -19.02
CA THR A 97 10.27 -14.64 -18.76
C THR A 97 10.35 -13.97 -17.38
N TRP A 98 9.37 -13.16 -17.02
CA TRP A 98 9.34 -12.50 -15.72
C TRP A 98 9.06 -13.43 -14.55
N ARG A 99 8.25 -14.47 -14.76
CA ARG A 99 8.05 -15.52 -13.76
C ARG A 99 9.35 -16.24 -13.48
N ASP A 100 10.11 -16.58 -14.51
CA ASP A 100 11.37 -17.31 -14.37
C ASP A 100 12.42 -16.42 -13.69
N ARG A 101 12.54 -15.14 -14.09
CA ARG A 101 13.39 -14.14 -13.39
C ARG A 101 13.01 -13.95 -11.92
N ALA A 102 11.72 -13.82 -11.63
CA ALA A 102 11.25 -13.66 -10.26
C ALA A 102 11.48 -14.95 -9.44
N THR A 103 11.44 -16.13 -10.08
CA THR A 103 11.73 -17.42 -9.45
C THR A 103 13.18 -17.47 -8.99
N GLU A 104 14.11 -17.08 -9.86
CA GLU A 104 15.53 -16.95 -9.50
C GLU A 104 15.74 -15.92 -8.39
N MET A 105 15.07 -14.77 -8.47
CA MET A 105 15.15 -13.71 -7.47
C MET A 105 14.70 -14.18 -6.08
N VAL A 106 13.55 -14.85 -5.99
CA VAL A 106 13.01 -15.36 -4.71
C VAL A 106 13.88 -16.48 -4.16
N SER A 107 14.26 -17.45 -5.00
CA SER A 107 15.13 -18.57 -4.60
C SER A 107 16.50 -18.09 -4.12
N GLY A 108 17.12 -17.15 -4.84
CA GLY A 108 18.40 -16.55 -4.47
C GLY A 108 18.31 -15.74 -3.18
N TYR A 109 17.24 -14.97 -3.00
CA TYR A 109 17.02 -14.21 -1.76
C TYR A 109 16.88 -15.14 -0.55
N VAL A 110 16.03 -16.17 -0.60
CA VAL A 110 15.85 -17.07 0.55
C VAL A 110 17.07 -17.94 0.84
N ALA A 111 17.93 -18.21 -0.15
CA ALA A 111 19.20 -18.90 0.04
C ALA A 111 20.18 -18.11 0.93
N SER A 112 20.00 -16.79 1.05
CA SER A 112 20.80 -15.95 1.95
C SER A 112 20.25 -15.88 3.38
N LEU A 113 19.05 -16.42 3.63
CA LEU A 113 18.39 -16.37 4.92
C LEU A 113 18.76 -17.59 5.76
N ASP A 114 18.76 -17.42 7.08
CA ASP A 114 18.71 -18.54 8.01
C ASP A 114 17.25 -19.03 8.12
N PRO A 115 16.91 -20.23 7.61
CA PRO A 115 15.54 -20.75 7.65
C PRO A 115 15.06 -21.08 9.07
N SER A 116 15.98 -21.17 10.05
CA SER A 116 15.66 -21.42 11.46
C SER A 116 15.38 -20.13 12.25
N ALA A 117 15.72 -18.97 11.70
CA ALA A 117 15.46 -17.66 12.30
C ALA A 117 13.97 -17.28 12.17
N GLU A 118 13.14 -17.86 13.03
CA GLU A 118 11.68 -17.71 12.99
C GLU A 118 11.23 -16.24 13.15
N PRO A 119 10.52 -15.67 12.17
CA PRO A 119 9.92 -14.35 12.32
C PRO A 119 8.84 -14.36 13.40
N VAL A 120 8.70 -13.23 14.09
CA VAL A 120 7.59 -12.98 15.02
C VAL A 120 6.25 -12.95 14.29
N GLY A 121 6.24 -12.50 13.03
CA GLY A 121 5.06 -12.50 12.20
C GLY A 121 5.37 -12.31 10.73
N VAL A 122 4.49 -12.84 9.88
CA VAL A 122 4.57 -12.76 8.42
C VAL A 122 3.20 -12.39 7.89
N GLU A 123 3.12 -11.37 7.03
CA GLU A 123 1.85 -10.78 6.58
C GLU A 123 0.94 -10.44 7.78
N ARG A 124 1.54 -9.99 8.88
CA ARG A 124 0.85 -9.78 10.16
C ARG A 124 0.14 -8.44 10.12
N THR A 125 -1.13 -8.41 10.52
CA THR A 125 -1.83 -7.13 10.71
C THR A 125 -1.34 -6.48 11.99
N VAL A 126 -0.85 -5.26 11.87
CA VAL A 126 -0.50 -4.38 12.98
C VAL A 126 -1.43 -3.17 12.99
N ALA A 127 -1.70 -2.65 14.17
CA ALA A 127 -2.62 -1.55 14.37
C ALA A 127 -2.19 -0.69 15.55
N THR A 128 -2.48 0.60 15.43
CA THR A 128 -2.29 1.55 16.50
C THR A 128 -3.33 2.66 16.39
N ARG A 129 -3.49 3.43 17.46
CA ARG A 129 -4.41 4.57 17.47
C ARG A 129 -3.78 5.75 18.18
N THR A 130 -4.29 6.92 17.86
CA THR A 130 -4.04 8.17 18.58
C THR A 130 -5.39 8.79 18.98
N SER A 131 -5.39 10.05 19.39
CA SER A 131 -6.62 10.85 19.57
C SER A 131 -7.24 11.29 18.24
N VAL A 132 -6.51 11.18 17.13
CA VAL A 132 -6.93 11.66 15.80
C VAL A 132 -7.27 10.51 14.85
N LEU A 133 -6.45 9.45 14.84
CA LEU A 133 -6.57 8.38 13.85
C LEU A 133 -6.53 6.97 14.46
N ALA A 134 -7.02 6.00 13.68
CA ALA A 134 -6.86 4.58 13.92
C ALA A 134 -6.16 3.97 12.69
N LEU A 135 -4.88 3.67 12.85
CA LEU A 135 -4.04 3.11 11.79
C LEU A 135 -4.03 1.59 11.88
N SER A 136 -4.24 0.94 10.74
CA SER A 136 -4.01 -0.49 10.59
C SER A 136 -3.32 -0.77 9.26
N GLY A 137 -2.41 -1.73 9.25
CA GLY A 137 -1.83 -2.23 8.01
C GLY A 137 -1.18 -3.57 8.22
N ARG A 138 -0.50 -4.05 7.19
CA ARG A 138 0.08 -5.38 7.18
C ARG A 138 1.58 -5.24 6.94
N VAL A 139 2.37 -5.81 7.84
CA VAL A 139 3.83 -5.91 7.67
C VAL A 139 4.14 -7.18 6.90
N ASP A 140 5.07 -7.11 5.94
CA ASP A 140 5.46 -8.29 5.16
C ASP A 140 6.13 -9.32 6.07
N ARG A 141 7.11 -8.88 6.88
CA ARG A 141 7.78 -9.69 7.88
C ARG A 141 8.13 -8.84 9.12
N LEU A 142 8.01 -9.43 10.30
CA LEU A 142 8.41 -8.86 11.57
C LEU A 142 9.39 -9.82 12.24
N ASP A 143 10.64 -9.41 12.38
CA ASP A 143 11.70 -10.22 12.98
C ASP A 143 11.93 -9.85 14.44
N ARG A 144 12.61 -10.73 15.18
CA ARG A 144 13.15 -10.44 16.51
C ARG A 144 14.67 -10.51 16.47
N ARG A 145 15.33 -9.47 16.98
CA ARG A 145 16.79 -9.41 17.13
C ARG A 145 17.11 -9.02 18.57
N GLY A 146 17.54 -10.01 19.37
CA GLY A 146 17.63 -9.83 20.82
C GLY A 146 16.26 -9.53 21.43
N GLU A 147 16.16 -8.39 22.11
CA GLU A 147 14.91 -7.94 22.75
C GLU A 147 14.01 -7.09 21.85
N GLU A 148 14.53 -6.64 20.70
CA GLU A 148 13.85 -5.72 19.80
C GLU A 148 13.18 -6.41 18.61
N LEU A 149 12.15 -5.74 18.10
CA LEU A 149 11.49 -6.10 16.85
C LEU A 149 12.06 -5.30 15.68
N VAL A 150 12.09 -5.93 14.51
CA VAL A 150 12.50 -5.28 13.25
C VAL A 150 11.39 -5.45 12.22
N VAL A 151 10.89 -4.35 11.68
CA VAL A 151 9.93 -4.37 10.57
C VAL A 151 10.70 -4.56 9.27
N VAL A 152 10.32 -5.56 8.49
CA VAL A 152 10.91 -5.86 7.18
C VAL A 152 9.82 -5.72 6.12
N ASP A 153 10.14 -4.95 5.08
CA ASP A 153 9.30 -4.75 3.90
C ASP A 153 10.07 -5.14 2.64
N TYR A 154 9.44 -5.93 1.78
CA TYR A 154 10.04 -6.41 0.53
C TYR A 154 9.79 -5.42 -0.61
N LYS A 155 10.81 -5.21 -1.44
CA LYS A 155 10.73 -4.35 -2.61
C LYS A 155 11.23 -5.04 -3.87
N THR A 156 10.41 -4.96 -4.91
CA THR A 156 10.66 -5.55 -6.25
C THR A 156 10.80 -4.49 -7.35
N GLY A 157 10.93 -3.22 -6.98
CA GLY A 157 11.11 -2.12 -7.92
C GLY A 157 12.44 -2.21 -8.68
N ARG A 158 12.59 -1.46 -9.78
CA ARG A 158 13.85 -1.49 -10.54
C ARG A 158 14.96 -0.64 -9.92
N ARG A 159 14.58 0.41 -9.19
CA ARG A 159 15.54 1.41 -8.70
C ARG A 159 16.11 0.94 -7.37
N PRO A 160 17.44 0.94 -7.20
CA PRO A 160 18.05 0.68 -5.91
C PRO A 160 17.49 1.61 -4.83
N LEU A 161 17.34 1.07 -3.63
CA LEU A 161 16.87 1.81 -2.46
C LEU A 161 18.04 2.46 -1.74
N THR A 162 17.73 3.53 -1.02
CA THR A 162 18.66 4.34 -0.23
C THR A 162 18.21 4.37 1.22
N THR A 163 19.13 4.67 2.13
CA THR A 163 18.80 4.87 3.55
C THR A 163 17.71 5.93 3.76
N ASP A 164 17.61 6.90 2.85
CA ASP A 164 16.55 7.90 2.86
C ASP A 164 15.16 7.33 2.63
N ASP A 165 15.04 6.31 1.76
CA ASP A 165 13.78 5.61 1.50
C ASP A 165 13.26 4.91 2.76
N ALA A 166 14.15 4.31 3.55
CA ALA A 166 13.79 3.69 4.82
C ALA A 166 13.45 4.74 5.89
N ARG A 167 14.31 5.77 6.03
CA ARG A 167 14.20 6.85 7.02
C ARG A 167 12.92 7.69 6.88
N SER A 168 12.54 8.00 5.64
CA SER A 168 11.42 8.90 5.33
C SER A 168 10.09 8.17 5.17
N SER A 169 10.08 6.84 5.17
CA SER A 169 8.87 6.04 4.95
C SER A 169 7.88 6.15 6.11
N LEU A 170 6.78 6.88 5.86
CA LEU A 170 5.63 6.95 6.76
C LEU A 170 5.09 5.55 7.12
N ALA A 171 5.05 4.65 6.14
CA ALA A 171 4.53 3.30 6.33
C ALA A 171 5.39 2.48 7.29
N LEU A 172 6.71 2.48 7.10
CA LEU A 172 7.63 1.75 7.98
C LEU A 172 7.60 2.31 9.40
N ALA A 173 7.62 3.63 9.56
CA ALA A 173 7.57 4.26 10.88
C ALA A 173 6.27 3.92 11.63
N VAL A 174 5.12 3.99 10.95
CA VAL A 174 3.82 3.59 11.54
C VAL A 174 3.82 2.11 11.91
N TYR A 175 4.41 1.24 11.08
CA TYR A 175 4.52 -0.18 11.38
C TYR A 175 5.42 -0.47 12.58
N ALA A 176 6.52 0.27 12.74
CA ALA A 176 7.38 0.14 13.91
C ALA A 176 6.61 0.50 15.20
N ILE A 177 5.91 1.65 15.19
CA ILE A 177 5.06 2.10 16.32
C ILE A 177 3.97 1.08 16.63
N ALA A 178 3.25 0.61 15.62
CA ALA A 178 2.15 -0.33 15.79
C ALA A 178 2.64 -1.69 16.30
N SER A 179 3.74 -2.20 15.74
CA SER A 179 4.37 -3.46 16.18
C SER A 179 4.82 -3.36 17.63
N SER A 180 5.50 -2.26 18.00
CA SER A 180 5.97 -2.05 19.36
C SER A 180 4.82 -2.06 20.37
N ARG A 181 3.75 -1.29 20.09
CA ARG A 181 2.58 -1.17 20.98
C ARG A 181 1.80 -2.47 21.11
N MET A 182 1.62 -3.21 20.02
CA MET A 182 0.86 -4.47 20.05
C MET A 182 1.60 -5.62 20.70
N MET A 183 2.92 -5.68 20.51
CA MET A 183 3.75 -6.79 20.99
C MET A 183 4.41 -6.48 22.33
N HIS A 184 4.23 -5.26 22.86
CA HIS A 184 4.84 -4.76 24.10
C HIS A 184 6.37 -4.95 24.11
N ARG A 185 7.02 -4.62 23.00
CA ARG A 185 8.47 -4.73 22.79
C ARG A 185 9.00 -3.51 22.04
N PRO A 186 10.26 -3.10 22.24
CA PRO A 186 10.86 -2.04 21.44
C PRO A 186 10.87 -2.40 19.95
N CYS A 187 10.66 -1.39 19.09
CA CYS A 187 10.74 -1.53 17.64
C CYS A 187 11.14 -0.18 17.04
N HIS A 188 12.44 -0.01 16.85
CA HIS A 188 13.03 1.22 16.31
C HIS A 188 13.62 0.99 14.92
N ARG A 189 14.02 -0.24 14.61
CA ARG A 189 14.65 -0.60 13.34
C ARG A 189 13.63 -1.04 12.29
N VAL A 190 13.82 -0.52 11.08
CA VAL A 190 13.04 -0.85 9.89
C VAL A 190 13.98 -1.19 8.74
N GLU A 191 13.57 -2.12 7.88
CA GLU A 191 14.39 -2.60 6.77
C GLU A 191 13.59 -2.71 5.49
N LEU A 192 14.23 -2.30 4.40
CA LEU A 192 13.79 -2.51 3.04
C LEU A 192 14.68 -3.54 2.38
N HIS A 193 14.11 -4.69 2.07
CA HIS A 193 14.79 -5.77 1.40
C HIS A 193 14.54 -5.65 -0.10
N HIS A 194 15.53 -5.15 -0.84
CA HIS A 194 15.43 -4.95 -2.27
C HIS A 194 15.85 -6.23 -3.00
N LEU A 195 14.85 -7.03 -3.36
CA LEU A 195 15.06 -8.36 -3.94
C LEU A 195 15.86 -8.36 -5.25
N PRO A 196 15.65 -7.43 -6.21
CA PRO A 196 16.40 -7.43 -7.45
C PRO A 196 17.92 -7.27 -7.30
N THR A 197 18.38 -6.56 -6.26
CA THR A 197 19.82 -6.34 -6.01
C THR A 197 20.32 -7.14 -4.79
N ALA A 198 19.45 -7.92 -4.15
CA ALA A 198 19.70 -8.58 -2.87
C ALA A 198 20.25 -7.65 -1.76
N SER A 199 20.02 -6.33 -1.87
CA SER A 199 20.52 -5.37 -0.89
C SER A 199 19.49 -5.11 0.20
N ILE A 200 19.95 -5.04 1.44
CA ILE A 200 19.15 -4.62 2.59
C ILE A 200 19.52 -3.17 2.92
N VAL A 201 18.51 -2.32 2.96
CA VAL A 201 18.64 -0.95 3.46
C VAL A 201 17.97 -0.90 4.82
N GLU A 202 18.69 -0.43 5.82
CA GLU A 202 18.21 -0.32 7.19
C GLU A 202 18.17 1.14 7.66
N TRP A 203 17.25 1.42 8.57
CA TRP A 203 17.21 2.65 9.34
C TRP A 203 16.75 2.38 10.76
N GLU A 204 17.36 3.08 11.73
CA GLU A 204 16.99 3.04 13.14
C GLU A 204 16.38 4.38 13.54
N HIS A 205 15.12 4.34 13.96
CA HIS A 205 14.41 5.51 14.43
C HIS A 205 14.71 5.80 15.90
N THR A 206 14.75 7.07 16.26
CA THR A 206 14.57 7.50 17.65
C THR A 206 13.09 7.65 17.99
N ASP A 207 12.74 7.64 19.27
CA ASP A 207 11.38 7.96 19.74
C ASP A 207 10.88 9.31 19.19
N GLU A 208 11.76 10.32 19.13
CA GLU A 208 11.43 11.63 18.56
C GLU A 208 11.10 11.53 17.06
N SER A 209 11.88 10.75 16.30
CA SER A 209 11.62 10.56 14.87
C SER A 209 10.33 9.77 14.61
N LEU A 210 10.01 8.78 15.45
CA LEU A 210 8.73 8.05 15.39
C LEU A 210 7.56 8.98 15.76
N ALA A 211 7.71 9.78 16.80
CA ALA A 211 6.70 10.77 17.19
C ALA A 211 6.44 11.79 16.07
N ARG A 212 7.49 12.24 15.36
CA ARG A 212 7.36 13.14 14.21
C ARG A 212 6.60 12.48 13.06
N HIS A 213 6.91 11.24 12.72
CA HIS A 213 6.16 10.48 11.70
C HIS A 213 4.70 10.30 12.09
N LEU A 214 4.41 10.02 13.36
CA LEU A 214 3.05 9.91 13.86
C LEU A 214 2.30 11.23 13.80
N GLY A 215 2.93 12.35 14.18
CA GLY A 215 2.35 13.70 14.06
C GLY A 215 2.03 14.05 12.60
N ASN A 216 2.97 13.78 11.67
CA ASN A 216 2.72 13.95 10.24
C ASN A 216 1.53 13.09 9.76
N ALA A 217 1.42 11.85 10.25
CA ALA A 217 0.27 10.98 9.93
C ALA A 217 -1.06 11.57 10.42
N GLU A 218 -1.07 12.20 11.59
CA GLU A 218 -2.25 12.87 12.15
C GLU A 218 -2.65 14.09 11.33
N GLU A 219 -1.71 14.93 10.92
CA GLU A 219 -1.98 16.09 10.06
C GLU A 219 -2.63 15.66 8.74
N ILE A 220 -2.05 14.64 8.08
CA ILE A 220 -2.60 14.07 6.83
C ILE A 220 -4.00 13.49 7.07
N ALA A 221 -4.20 12.81 8.21
CA ALA A 221 -5.48 12.24 8.56
C ALA A 221 -6.56 13.30 8.79
N VAL A 222 -6.22 14.44 9.40
CA VAL A 222 -7.13 15.58 9.57
C VAL A 222 -7.56 16.12 8.20
N GLU A 223 -6.61 16.45 7.33
CA GLU A 223 -6.90 16.96 5.98
C GLU A 223 -7.79 15.99 5.19
N ALA A 224 -7.40 14.71 5.14
CA ALA A 224 -8.15 13.69 4.42
C ALA A 224 -9.53 13.46 5.02
N SER A 225 -9.67 13.50 6.35
CA SER A 225 -10.95 13.35 7.04
C SER A 225 -11.89 14.51 6.73
N GLU A 226 -11.41 15.75 6.71
CA GLU A 226 -12.23 16.92 6.41
C GLU A 226 -12.75 16.89 4.96
N ALA A 227 -11.89 16.48 4.01
CA ALA A 227 -12.29 16.28 2.62
C ALA A 227 -13.29 15.11 2.47
N ASP A 228 -13.07 13.99 3.17
CA ASP A 228 -13.98 12.85 3.25
C ASP A 228 -15.37 13.29 3.73
N GLU A 229 -15.45 14.05 4.82
CA GLU A 229 -16.74 14.48 5.39
C GLU A 229 -17.46 15.48 4.48
N ARG A 230 -16.74 16.41 3.85
CA ARG A 230 -17.31 17.30 2.82
C ARG A 230 -17.92 16.51 1.66
N TYR A 231 -17.19 15.52 1.16
CA TYR A 231 -17.65 14.65 0.08
C TYR A 231 -18.86 13.81 0.49
N LYS A 232 -18.81 13.17 1.68
CA LYS A 232 -19.90 12.35 2.20
C LYS A 232 -21.17 13.16 2.42
N GLY A 233 -21.04 14.35 3.01
CA GLY A 233 -22.14 15.29 3.23
C GLY A 233 -22.88 15.60 1.93
N TRP A 234 -22.14 15.96 0.87
CA TRP A 234 -22.74 16.14 -0.45
C TRP A 234 -23.36 14.84 -1.00
N SER A 235 -22.63 13.73 -1.00
CA SER A 235 -23.09 12.46 -1.60
C SER A 235 -24.35 11.90 -0.92
N ALA A 236 -24.56 12.22 0.36
CA ALA A 236 -25.75 11.84 1.11
C ALA A 236 -27.00 12.62 0.67
N THR A 237 -26.83 13.88 0.23
CA THR A 237 -27.95 14.70 -0.28
C THR A 237 -28.38 14.31 -1.70
N THR A 238 -27.49 13.70 -2.48
CA THR A 238 -27.74 13.36 -3.89
C THR A 238 -28.16 11.91 -4.12
N ARG A 239 -27.97 11.00 -3.15
CA ARG A 239 -28.40 9.60 -3.26
C ARG A 239 -29.91 9.46 -2.94
N PRO A 240 -30.71 8.80 -3.79
CA PRO A 240 -32.11 8.51 -3.48
C PRO A 240 -32.22 7.68 -2.19
N ARG A 241 -33.08 8.10 -1.25
CA ARG A 241 -33.39 7.32 -0.04
C ARG A 241 -33.90 5.94 -0.45
N GLY A 242 -33.21 4.88 -0.01
CA GLY A 242 -33.61 3.48 -0.28
C GLY A 242 -32.98 2.84 -1.52
N ALA A 243 -32.08 3.52 -2.24
CA ALA A 243 -31.31 2.86 -3.29
C ALA A 243 -30.39 1.79 -2.67
N ALA A 244 -30.71 0.51 -2.90
CA ALA A 244 -29.83 -0.59 -2.56
C ALA A 244 -28.42 -0.35 -3.14
N PRO A 245 -27.34 -0.80 -2.49
CA PRO A 245 -26.02 -0.78 -3.12
C PRO A 245 -26.14 -1.56 -4.44
N ALA A 246 -26.06 -0.86 -5.56
CA ALA A 246 -26.24 -1.44 -6.88
C ALA A 246 -25.23 -2.58 -7.03
N LYS A 247 -25.70 -3.84 -7.01
CA LYS A 247 -24.85 -5.00 -7.29
C LYS A 247 -24.13 -4.75 -8.61
N ALA A 248 -22.81 -4.89 -8.57
CA ALA A 248 -21.93 -4.63 -9.69
C ALA A 248 -22.27 -5.57 -10.85
N ARG A 249 -22.78 -5.01 -11.94
CA ARG A 249 -22.78 -5.63 -13.27
C ARG A 249 -22.16 -4.59 -14.21
N GLY A 250 -21.14 -5.05 -14.94
CA GLY A 250 -20.15 -4.24 -15.66
C GLY A 250 -20.71 -3.51 -16.88
N GLY A 251 -21.35 -2.37 -16.64
CA GLY A 251 -21.48 -1.31 -17.62
C GLY A 251 -20.51 -0.18 -17.27
N ASP A 252 -20.13 0.60 -18.28
CA ASP A 252 -19.37 1.84 -18.13
C ASP A 252 -20.18 2.81 -17.24
N ARG A 253 -19.85 2.85 -15.95
CA ARG A 253 -20.52 3.72 -14.98
C ARG A 253 -19.63 4.92 -14.76
N THR A 254 -19.94 6.00 -15.45
CA THR A 254 -19.41 7.31 -15.09
C THR A 254 -20.00 7.69 -13.72
N PRO A 255 -19.18 8.00 -12.70
CA PRO A 255 -19.67 8.53 -11.44
C PRO A 255 -20.50 9.81 -11.68
N PRO A 256 -21.49 10.13 -10.83
CA PRO A 256 -22.17 11.41 -10.94
C PRO A 256 -21.15 12.56 -10.89
N ALA A 257 -21.38 13.60 -11.70
CA ALA A 257 -20.50 14.76 -11.72
C ALA A 257 -20.42 15.39 -10.31
N VAL A 258 -19.21 15.48 -9.79
CA VAL A 258 -18.94 16.09 -8.49
C VAL A 258 -18.94 17.61 -8.65
N PRO A 259 -19.73 18.38 -7.88
CA PRO A 259 -19.75 19.83 -7.98
C PRO A 259 -18.37 20.46 -7.76
N PRO A 260 -18.03 21.57 -8.45
CA PRO A 260 -16.72 22.20 -8.36
C PRO A 260 -16.27 22.49 -6.92
N GLU A 261 -17.19 22.89 -6.06
CA GLU A 261 -16.92 23.18 -4.65
C GLU A 261 -16.50 21.93 -3.85
N ILE A 262 -17.05 20.76 -4.19
CA ILE A 262 -16.64 19.48 -3.58
C ILE A 262 -15.36 18.96 -4.24
N ASP A 263 -15.25 19.12 -5.56
CA ASP A 263 -14.07 18.74 -6.34
C ASP A 263 -12.80 19.50 -5.90
N ALA A 264 -12.95 20.77 -5.50
CA ALA A 264 -11.87 21.62 -4.99
C ALA A 264 -11.20 21.09 -3.71
N ALA A 265 -11.86 20.21 -2.94
CA ALA A 265 -11.25 19.54 -1.79
C ALA A 265 -10.26 18.43 -2.20
N PHE A 266 -10.24 18.06 -3.48
CA PHE A 266 -9.39 17.00 -4.04
C PHE A 266 -8.58 17.54 -5.24
N PRO A 267 -7.70 18.53 -5.02
CA PRO A 267 -6.88 19.07 -6.09
C PRO A 267 -5.95 17.97 -6.65
N PRO A 268 -5.78 17.88 -7.97
CA PRO A 268 -4.77 16.99 -8.54
C PRO A 268 -3.38 17.50 -8.19
N ARG A 269 -2.47 16.59 -7.82
CA ARG A 269 -1.03 16.86 -7.73
C ARG A 269 -0.38 16.26 -8.96
N THR A 270 -0.04 17.10 -9.95
CA THR A 270 0.53 16.65 -11.22
C THR A 270 2.02 16.39 -11.09
N GLY A 271 2.52 15.38 -11.81
CA GLY A 271 3.93 14.99 -11.79
C GLY A 271 4.17 13.67 -12.52
N PRO A 272 5.37 13.09 -12.41
CA PRO A 272 5.73 11.86 -13.11
C PRO A 272 4.82 10.66 -12.82
N LEU A 273 4.17 10.63 -11.65
CA LEU A 273 3.22 9.58 -11.25
C LEU A 273 1.91 9.61 -12.06
N CYS A 274 1.58 10.71 -12.73
CA CYS A 274 0.35 10.82 -13.54
C CYS A 274 0.32 9.79 -14.68
N SER A 275 1.47 9.54 -15.32
CA SER A 275 1.64 8.52 -16.36
C SER A 275 1.40 7.09 -15.88
N TRP A 276 1.45 6.86 -14.56
CA TRP A 276 1.28 5.55 -13.91
C TRP A 276 -0.03 5.46 -13.10
N CYS A 277 -0.90 6.48 -13.19
CA CYS A 277 -2.12 6.54 -12.41
C CYS A 277 -3.22 5.68 -13.05
N ASP A 278 -3.78 4.73 -12.29
CA ASP A 278 -4.93 3.90 -12.70
C ASP A 278 -6.13 4.70 -13.20
N PHE A 279 -6.26 5.97 -12.78
CA PHE A 279 -7.40 6.82 -13.11
C PHE A 279 -7.07 7.91 -14.12
N ARG A 280 -5.92 7.84 -14.81
CA ARG A 280 -5.48 8.87 -15.77
C ARG A 280 -6.57 9.22 -16.78
N ARG A 281 -7.29 8.24 -17.33
CA ARG A 281 -8.39 8.49 -18.29
C ARG A 281 -9.56 9.33 -17.75
N HIS A 282 -9.67 9.47 -16.42
CA HIS A 282 -10.69 10.26 -15.74
C HIS A 282 -10.14 11.58 -15.17
N CYS A 283 -8.89 11.94 -15.48
CA CYS A 283 -8.19 13.09 -14.91
C CYS A 283 -7.53 13.93 -16.03
N PRO A 284 -8.17 15.00 -16.51
CA PRO A 284 -7.61 15.86 -17.56
C PRO A 284 -6.23 16.42 -17.23
N GLU A 285 -6.01 16.83 -15.97
CA GLU A 285 -4.73 17.35 -15.50
C GLU A 285 -3.64 16.27 -15.52
N GLY A 286 -4.01 15.02 -15.19
CA GLY A 286 -3.12 13.87 -15.30
C GLY A 286 -2.82 13.47 -16.74
N GLN A 287 -3.76 13.67 -17.66
CA GLN A 287 -3.55 13.45 -19.09
C GLN A 287 -2.59 14.48 -19.69
N ALA A 288 -2.71 15.75 -19.28
CA ALA A 288 -1.84 16.83 -19.70
C ALA A 288 -0.42 16.72 -19.10
N ALA A 289 -0.26 16.08 -17.94
CA ALA A 289 1.01 16.01 -17.22
C ALA A 289 2.06 15.06 -17.83
N GLY A 290 1.66 14.13 -18.70
CA GLY A 290 2.60 13.21 -19.35
C GLY A 290 1.92 12.09 -20.14
N ASP A 291 2.72 11.39 -20.94
CA ASP A 291 2.25 10.33 -21.83
C ASP A 291 1.70 9.12 -21.06
N GLU A 292 0.78 8.42 -21.70
CA GLU A 292 0.29 7.14 -21.21
C GLU A 292 1.39 6.07 -21.26
N ARG A 293 1.46 5.24 -20.23
CA ARG A 293 2.42 4.14 -20.14
C ARG A 293 1.72 2.83 -20.40
N GLU A 294 2.36 1.98 -21.17
CA GLU A 294 1.92 0.61 -21.32
C GLU A 294 1.96 -0.14 -19.98
N PRO A 295 1.03 -1.07 -19.72
CA PRO A 295 0.93 -1.80 -18.45
C PRO A 295 2.22 -2.53 -18.02
N TRP A 296 3.04 -2.93 -18.99
CA TRP A 296 4.32 -3.59 -18.81
C TRP A 296 5.53 -2.64 -18.85
N ALA A 297 5.34 -1.33 -19.03
CA ALA A 297 6.42 -0.35 -19.20
C ALA A 297 7.34 -0.22 -17.97
N ALA A 298 6.92 -0.73 -16.82
CA ALA A 298 7.68 -0.79 -15.55
C ALA A 298 8.43 -2.11 -15.34
N LEU A 299 8.40 -3.03 -16.31
CA LEU A 299 9.30 -4.18 -16.39
C LEU A 299 10.46 -3.89 -17.37
N ALA A 300 11.68 -4.27 -17.01
CA ALA A 300 12.77 -4.28 -17.98
C ALA A 300 12.51 -5.37 -19.04
N ASP A 301 13.05 -5.19 -20.25
CA ASP A 301 13.03 -6.24 -21.26
C ASP A 301 13.80 -7.49 -20.78
#